data_AF-A0A520RBX7-F1
#
_entry.id   AF-A0A520RBX7-F1
#
_cell.length_a   1.000
_cell.length_b   1.000
_cell.length_c   1.000
_cell.angle_alpha   90.00
_cell.angle_beta   90.00
_cell.angle_gamma   90.00
#
_symmetry.space_group_name_H-M   'P 1'
#
loop_
_entity.id
_entity.type
_entity.pdbx_description
1 polymer ?
#
loop_
_entity_poly.entity_id
_entity_poly.type
_entity_poly.pdbx_seq_one_letter_code
_entity_poly.pdbx_strand_id
1 'polypeptide(L)'
;MSESVLSYQLYRWAKYFIYAMLTLNIWFFLAEELASAEFALEADDTAVMGIQLFSATLDTLAWVILLLLFEAETAVIPDHRLKGLLRFVIHAVRMLCTLAICLAFLGYIAEWTTLLSSMPVTETACSLVSDNWVVMLKLDEFIPLTVDNCAQWGSDARVVSGLEHVIAAPSGLLAAQRLALVDVVNAGAWILVVVLLEIDVRVLTRWDEMARFVVRIWNSIKLALYATLIAAAIFWGFKGNFLDFWDAALWLFAFVFIELNVFEWQQEIRDDPDSSQPDV
;
A
#
# COMPACT_ATOMS: atom_id res chain seq x y z
N MET A 1 -23.23 23.54 24.71
CA MET A 1 -22.55 24.21 23.57
C MET A 1 -21.04 23.96 23.50
N SER A 2 -20.42 23.24 24.48
CA SER A 2 -18.97 23.01 24.52
C SER A 2 -18.53 21.62 24.02
N GLU A 3 -19.31 20.57 24.26
CA GLU A 3 -18.88 19.20 23.96
C GLU A 3 -18.88 18.90 22.45
N SER A 4 -19.86 19.40 21.69
CA SER A 4 -19.92 19.19 20.23
C SER A 4 -18.76 19.83 19.47
N VAL A 5 -18.34 21.03 19.90
CA VAL A 5 -17.21 21.75 19.28
C VAL A 5 -15.88 21.05 19.58
N LEU A 6 -15.71 20.53 20.80
CA LEU A 6 -14.51 19.80 21.20
C LEU A 6 -14.38 18.47 20.43
N SER A 7 -15.46 17.70 20.30
CA SER A 7 -15.47 16.45 19.54
C SER A 7 -15.16 16.69 18.06
N TYR A 8 -15.71 17.75 17.46
CA TYR A 8 -15.42 18.12 16.08
C TYR A 8 -13.97 18.55 15.86
N GLN A 9 -13.41 19.35 16.78
CA GLN A 9 -12.00 19.73 16.72
C GLN A 9 -11.07 18.53 16.86
N LEU A 10 -11.35 17.63 17.81
CA LEU A 10 -10.56 16.41 18.02
C LEU A 10 -10.58 15.52 16.78
N TYR A 11 -11.76 15.32 16.17
CA TYR A 11 -11.92 14.60 14.91
C TYR A 11 -11.04 15.21 13.80
N ARG A 12 -11.11 16.54 13.64
CA ARG A 12 -10.33 17.26 12.61
C ARG A 12 -8.82 17.15 12.83
N TRP A 13 -8.37 17.27 14.08
CA TRP A 13 -6.97 17.10 14.45
C TRP A 13 -6.49 15.67 14.21
N ALA A 14 -7.27 14.66 14.61
CA ALA A 14 -6.93 13.26 14.38
C ALA A 14 -6.80 12.95 12.88
N LYS A 15 -7.74 13.44 12.06
CA LYS A 15 -7.72 13.28 10.61
C LYS A 15 -6.45 13.86 9.97
N TYR A 16 -6.15 15.14 10.24
CA TYR A 16 -4.95 15.75 9.66
C TYR A 16 -3.65 15.21 10.23
N PHE A 17 -3.65 14.75 11.48
CA PHE A 17 -2.51 14.04 12.04
C PHE A 17 -2.24 12.76 11.24
N ILE A 18 -3.27 11.95 10.96
CA ILE A 18 -3.12 10.74 10.15
C ILE A 18 -2.65 11.08 8.73
N TYR A 19 -3.19 12.11 8.09
CA TYR A 19 -2.76 12.51 6.74
C TYR A 19 -1.30 12.98 6.72
N ALA A 20 -0.87 13.72 7.75
CA ALA A 20 0.52 14.14 7.90
C ALA A 20 1.46 12.94 8.13
N MET A 21 1.05 11.96 8.93
CA MET A 21 1.83 10.74 9.15
C MET A 21 1.92 9.87 7.90
N LEU A 22 0.83 9.70 7.14
CA LEU A 22 0.85 9.01 5.84
C LEU A 22 1.77 9.73 4.83
N THR A 23 1.77 11.06 4.83
CA THR A 23 2.69 11.83 3.99
C THR A 23 4.15 11.63 4.43
N LEU A 24 4.41 11.51 5.73
CA LEU A 24 5.74 11.22 6.27
C LEU A 24 6.20 9.80 5.90
N ASN A 25 5.29 8.82 5.84
CA ASN A 25 5.63 7.45 5.44
C ASN A 25 6.24 7.39 4.04
N ILE A 26 5.83 8.27 3.11
CA ILE A 26 6.45 8.36 1.77
C ILE A 26 7.96 8.57 1.87
N TRP A 27 8.42 9.40 2.81
CA TRP A 27 9.85 9.62 3.04
C TRP A 27 10.53 8.39 3.64
N PHE A 28 9.87 7.69 4.58
CA PHE A 28 10.43 6.50 5.20
C PHE A 28 10.60 5.36 4.20
N PHE A 29 9.58 5.08 3.38
CA PHE A 29 9.68 4.08 2.31
C PHE A 29 10.76 4.43 1.30
N LEU A 30 10.84 5.70 0.88
CA LEU A 30 11.87 6.15 -0.05
C LEU A 30 13.28 5.96 0.53
N ALA A 31 13.46 6.22 1.82
CA ALA A 31 14.75 6.04 2.49
C ALA A 31 15.17 4.56 2.59
N GLU A 32 14.23 3.65 2.88
CA GLU A 32 14.48 2.21 2.90
C GLU A 32 14.80 1.67 1.50
N GLU A 33 14.00 2.04 0.50
CA GLU A 33 14.21 1.60 -0.89
C GLU A 33 15.51 2.16 -1.50
N LEU A 34 15.90 3.40 -1.18
CA LEU A 34 17.19 3.96 -1.60
C LEU A 34 18.38 3.21 -0.99
N ALA A 35 18.29 2.81 0.28
CA ALA A 35 19.35 2.03 0.93
C ALA A 35 19.49 0.63 0.31
N SER A 36 18.37 0.00 -0.05
CA SER A 36 18.37 -1.29 -0.74
C SER A 36 18.84 -1.17 -2.21
N ALA A 37 18.54 -0.04 -2.87
CA ALA A 37 18.93 0.22 -4.25
C ALA A 37 20.45 0.26 -4.47
N GLU A 38 21.22 0.71 -3.47
CA GLU A 38 22.69 0.71 -3.53
C GLU A 38 23.29 -0.68 -3.77
N PHE A 39 22.58 -1.74 -3.38
CA PHE A 39 23.01 -3.13 -3.57
C PHE A 39 22.49 -3.77 -4.87
N ALA A 40 21.55 -3.13 -5.59
CA ALA A 40 20.91 -3.68 -6.78
C ALA A 40 21.38 -3.04 -8.11
N LEU A 41 22.09 -1.91 -8.07
CA LEU A 41 22.38 -1.07 -9.25
C LEU A 41 23.68 -1.43 -10.02
N GLU A 42 23.85 -2.70 -10.39
CA GLU A 42 24.82 -3.11 -11.43
C GLU A 42 24.17 -3.65 -12.73
N ALA A 43 22.83 -3.68 -12.84
CA ALA A 43 22.13 -4.24 -14.01
C ALA A 43 21.56 -3.18 -14.99
N ASP A 44 21.90 -3.36 -16.28
CA ASP A 44 21.85 -2.45 -17.44
C ASP A 44 20.45 -2.10 -18.02
N ASP A 45 19.34 -2.23 -17.28
CA ASP A 45 17.99 -1.96 -17.84
C ASP A 45 17.10 -1.11 -16.91
N THR A 46 17.11 0.21 -17.13
CA THR A 46 16.97 1.20 -16.04
C THR A 46 15.56 1.76 -15.78
N ALA A 47 14.58 1.55 -16.67
CA ALA A 47 13.29 2.26 -16.55
C ALA A 47 12.18 1.42 -15.89
N VAL A 48 12.01 0.15 -16.31
CA VAL A 48 10.97 -0.74 -15.77
C VAL A 48 11.38 -1.25 -14.38
N MET A 49 12.67 -1.48 -14.18
CA MET A 49 13.23 -1.90 -12.89
C MET A 49 13.16 -0.78 -11.84
N GLY A 50 13.29 0.49 -12.25
CA GLY A 50 13.13 1.64 -11.33
C GLY A 50 11.73 1.72 -10.73
N ILE A 51 10.67 1.44 -11.51
CA ILE A 51 9.29 1.44 -10.99
C ILE A 51 9.06 0.25 -10.04
N GLN A 52 9.68 -0.89 -10.31
CA GLN A 52 9.59 -2.07 -9.46
C GLN A 52 10.36 -1.89 -8.14
N LEU A 53 11.51 -1.20 -8.18
CA LEU A 53 12.37 -0.95 -7.02
C LEU A 53 11.78 0.06 -6.03
N PHE A 54 10.98 1.01 -6.52
CA PHE A 54 10.30 2.02 -5.69
C PHE A 54 8.80 1.75 -5.55
N SER A 55 8.39 0.49 -5.58
CA SER A 55 6.99 0.10 -5.63
C SER A 55 6.22 0.55 -4.39
N ALA A 56 6.80 0.44 -3.19
CA ALA A 56 6.15 0.87 -1.95
C ALA A 56 6.03 2.40 -1.89
N THR A 57 7.08 3.14 -2.23
CA THR A 57 7.04 4.61 -2.27
C THR A 57 6.00 5.12 -3.28
N LEU A 58 5.96 4.53 -4.48
CA LEU A 58 5.01 4.93 -5.51
C LEU A 58 3.57 4.61 -5.12
N ASP A 59 3.33 3.47 -4.47
CA ASP A 59 2.01 3.08 -3.95
C ASP A 59 1.53 4.07 -2.88
N THR A 60 2.30 4.27 -1.81
CA THR A 60 1.91 5.19 -0.72
C THR A 60 1.72 6.62 -1.23
N LEU A 61 2.59 7.09 -2.12
CA LEU A 61 2.44 8.42 -2.74
C LEU A 61 1.14 8.53 -3.54
N ALA A 62 0.84 7.54 -4.40
CA ALA A 62 -0.37 7.53 -5.19
C ALA A 62 -1.63 7.51 -4.31
N TRP A 63 -1.63 6.69 -3.26
CA TRP A 63 -2.72 6.64 -2.29
C TRP A 63 -2.89 7.96 -1.53
N VAL A 64 -1.81 8.60 -1.06
CA VAL A 64 -1.90 9.91 -0.39
C VAL A 64 -2.43 10.99 -1.33
N ILE A 65 -2.01 11.01 -2.60
CA ILE A 65 -2.55 11.94 -3.60
C ILE A 65 -4.06 11.70 -3.78
N LEU A 66 -4.50 10.44 -3.91
CA LEU A 66 -5.92 10.11 -4.02
C LEU A 66 -6.72 10.52 -2.77
N LEU A 67 -6.16 10.30 -1.58
CA LEU A 67 -6.76 10.70 -0.30
C LEU A 67 -6.97 12.21 -0.24
N LEU A 68 -5.94 12.99 -0.59
CA LEU A 68 -6.03 14.46 -0.61
C LEU A 68 -7.00 14.96 -1.67
N LEU A 69 -7.02 14.32 -2.84
CA LEU A 69 -7.94 14.64 -3.92
C LEU A 69 -9.39 14.37 -3.51
N PHE A 70 -9.63 13.23 -2.85
CA PHE A 70 -10.94 12.83 -2.34
C PHE A 70 -11.43 13.78 -1.24
N GLU A 71 -10.58 14.12 -0.26
CA GLU A 71 -10.90 15.12 0.77
C GLU A 71 -11.18 16.49 0.15
N ALA A 72 -10.41 16.89 -0.88
CA ALA A 72 -10.64 18.14 -1.58
C ALA A 72 -12.01 18.16 -2.29
N GLU A 73 -12.40 17.07 -2.95
CA GLU A 73 -13.71 16.94 -3.60
C GLU A 73 -14.88 16.91 -2.62
N THR A 74 -14.73 16.23 -1.47
CA THR A 74 -15.86 15.99 -0.55
C THR A 74 -16.01 17.05 0.54
N ALA A 75 -14.92 17.67 1.00
CA ALA A 75 -14.95 18.54 2.17
C ALA A 75 -14.53 20.00 1.90
N VAL A 76 -13.82 20.29 0.81
CA VAL A 76 -13.19 21.61 0.59
C VAL A 76 -13.75 22.34 -0.63
N ILE A 77 -13.94 21.64 -1.76
CA ILE A 77 -14.32 22.25 -3.03
C ILE A 77 -15.83 22.12 -3.22
N PRO A 78 -16.59 23.23 -3.19
CA PRO A 78 -18.03 23.16 -3.47
C PRO A 78 -18.27 22.87 -4.97
N ASP A 79 -19.28 22.05 -5.26
CA ASP A 79 -19.57 21.46 -6.58
C ASP A 79 -19.61 22.48 -7.73
N HIS A 80 -20.04 23.72 -7.46
CA HIS A 80 -20.10 24.79 -8.46
C HIS A 80 -18.72 25.20 -9.04
N ARG A 81 -17.62 24.93 -8.33
CA ARG A 81 -16.23 25.23 -8.76
C ARG A 81 -15.59 24.11 -9.57
N LEU A 82 -16.15 22.90 -9.56
CA LEU A 82 -15.65 21.71 -10.26
C LEU A 82 -16.02 21.72 -11.77
N LYS A 83 -15.66 22.80 -12.48
CA LYS A 83 -15.97 22.97 -13.92
C LYS A 83 -14.71 22.96 -14.79
N GLY A 84 -14.85 22.42 -16.01
CA GLY A 84 -13.85 22.52 -17.08
C GLY A 84 -12.49 21.88 -16.76
N LEU A 85 -11.42 22.68 -16.82
CA LEU A 85 -10.03 22.23 -16.68
C LEU A 85 -9.75 21.59 -15.32
N LEU A 86 -10.33 22.11 -14.23
CA LEU A 86 -10.11 21.58 -12.88
C LEU A 86 -10.60 20.14 -12.78
N ARG A 87 -11.80 19.85 -13.29
CA ARG A 87 -12.36 18.50 -13.35
C ARG A 87 -11.51 17.56 -14.19
N PHE A 88 -10.99 18.04 -15.33
CA PHE A 88 -10.10 17.25 -16.16
C PHE A 88 -8.79 16.90 -15.45
N VAL A 89 -8.14 17.88 -14.79
CA VAL A 89 -6.91 17.65 -14.02
C VAL A 89 -7.14 16.66 -12.90
N ILE A 90 -8.23 16.81 -12.15
CA ILE A 90 -8.61 15.89 -11.08
C ILE A 90 -8.77 14.45 -11.61
N HIS A 91 -9.51 14.24 -12.70
CA HIS A 91 -9.67 12.91 -13.28
C HIS A 91 -8.36 12.36 -13.86
N ALA A 92 -7.52 13.19 -14.46
CA ALA A 92 -6.23 12.79 -15.01
C ALA A 92 -5.26 12.34 -13.90
N VAL A 93 -5.18 13.11 -12.81
CA VAL A 93 -4.38 12.76 -11.62
C VAL A 93 -4.90 11.46 -11.02
N ARG A 94 -6.23 11.31 -10.87
CA ARG A 94 -6.82 10.07 -10.37
C ARG A 94 -6.43 8.86 -11.22
N MET A 95 -6.55 8.97 -12.54
CA MET A 95 -6.18 7.89 -13.47
C MET A 95 -4.69 7.55 -13.38
N LEU A 96 -3.81 8.55 -13.27
CA LEU A 96 -2.38 8.34 -13.08
C LEU A 96 -2.08 7.64 -11.75
N CYS A 97 -2.69 8.06 -10.65
CA CYS A 97 -2.52 7.41 -9.34
C CYS A 97 -3.04 5.97 -9.35
N THR A 98 -4.22 5.72 -9.94
CA THR A 98 -4.74 4.35 -10.08
C THR A 98 -3.79 3.47 -10.90
N LEU A 99 -3.22 4.01 -11.99
CA LEU A 99 -2.21 3.29 -12.77
C LEU A 99 -0.96 2.99 -11.93
N ALA A 100 -0.48 3.96 -11.15
CA ALA A 100 0.67 3.77 -10.26
C ALA A 100 0.42 2.67 -9.22
N ILE A 101 -0.77 2.64 -8.59
CA ILE A 101 -1.18 1.58 -7.65
C ILE A 101 -1.20 0.21 -8.35
N CYS A 102 -1.74 0.12 -9.56
CA CYS A 102 -1.72 -1.13 -10.32
C CYS A 102 -0.29 -1.59 -10.66
N LEU A 103 0.61 -0.66 -11.00
CA LEU A 103 2.01 -0.97 -11.27
C LEU A 103 2.75 -1.40 -10.00
N ALA A 104 2.51 -0.75 -8.87
CA ALA A 104 3.06 -1.15 -7.58
C ALA A 104 2.58 -2.54 -7.17
N PHE A 105 1.29 -2.84 -7.37
CA PHE A 105 0.75 -4.19 -7.14
C PHE A 105 1.44 -5.26 -8.00
N LEU A 106 1.76 -4.96 -9.26
CA LEU A 106 2.57 -5.84 -10.09
C LEU A 106 4.00 -5.95 -9.58
N GLY A 107 4.56 -4.89 -9.00
CA GLY A 107 5.85 -4.88 -8.31
C GLY A 107 5.89 -5.89 -7.16
N TYR A 108 4.90 -5.85 -6.25
CA TYR A 108 4.79 -6.82 -5.15
C TYR A 108 4.66 -8.27 -5.66
N ILE A 109 3.90 -8.50 -6.73
CA ILE A 109 3.80 -9.84 -7.35
C ILE A 109 5.16 -10.27 -7.90
N ALA A 110 5.84 -9.38 -8.62
CA ALA A 110 7.13 -9.67 -9.22
C ALA A 110 8.16 -10.02 -8.14
N GLU A 111 8.25 -9.22 -7.08
CA GLU A 111 9.08 -9.48 -5.90
C GLU A 111 8.81 -10.86 -5.30
N TRP A 112 7.53 -11.17 -5.02
CA TRP A 112 7.16 -12.47 -4.48
C TRP A 112 7.57 -13.63 -5.42
N THR A 113 7.37 -13.50 -6.73
CA THR A 113 7.77 -14.53 -7.70
C THR A 113 9.28 -14.71 -7.83
N THR A 114 10.06 -13.63 -7.68
CA THR A 114 11.53 -13.67 -7.65
C THR A 114 12.02 -14.47 -6.45
N LEU A 115 11.42 -14.28 -5.27
CA LEU A 115 11.76 -15.03 -4.06
C LEU A 115 11.39 -16.52 -4.12
N LEU A 116 10.35 -16.88 -4.89
CA LEU A 116 9.99 -18.28 -5.12
C LEU A 116 11.02 -18.99 -6.02
N SER A 117 11.60 -18.24 -6.95
CA SER A 117 12.62 -18.70 -7.90
C SER A 117 14.00 -18.82 -7.22
N SER A 118 14.21 -19.80 -6.33
CA SER A 118 15.50 -20.00 -5.63
C SER A 118 16.19 -21.32 -5.97
N MET A 119 17.50 -21.26 -6.23
CA MET A 119 18.33 -22.42 -6.52
C MET A 119 19.31 -22.68 -5.37
N PRO A 120 19.65 -23.96 -5.07
CA PRO A 120 20.69 -24.25 -4.09
C PRO A 120 22.03 -23.68 -4.56
N VAL A 121 22.80 -23.09 -3.65
CA VAL A 121 24.15 -22.61 -3.98
C VAL A 121 25.01 -23.82 -4.33
N THR A 122 25.71 -23.78 -5.47
CA THR A 122 26.59 -24.88 -5.93
C THR A 122 27.95 -24.87 -5.23
N GLU A 123 28.34 -23.72 -4.68
CA GLU A 123 29.60 -23.50 -3.95
C GLU A 123 29.36 -23.21 -2.45
N THR A 124 30.42 -23.21 -1.65
CA THR A 124 30.32 -22.82 -0.24
C THR A 124 30.20 -21.30 -0.11
N ALA A 125 29.37 -20.77 0.79
CA ALA A 125 29.24 -19.32 0.97
C ALA A 125 30.59 -18.58 1.17
N CYS A 126 31.59 -19.22 1.79
CA CYS A 126 32.92 -18.62 1.97
C CYS A 126 33.72 -18.42 0.66
N SER A 127 33.41 -19.12 -0.44
CA SER A 127 34.05 -18.85 -1.74
C SER A 127 33.51 -17.59 -2.41
N LEU A 128 32.30 -17.14 -2.01
CA LEU A 128 31.62 -15.98 -2.56
C LEU A 128 32.00 -14.66 -1.88
N VAL A 129 32.84 -14.69 -0.83
CA VAL A 129 33.22 -13.48 -0.05
C VAL A 129 33.99 -12.45 -0.90
N SER A 130 34.69 -12.87 -1.96
CA SER A 130 35.50 -11.96 -2.79
C SER A 130 34.69 -11.08 -3.74
N ASP A 131 33.42 -11.44 -3.99
CA ASP A 131 32.64 -10.87 -5.09
C ASP A 131 31.47 -9.99 -4.57
N ASN A 132 31.67 -9.30 -3.43
CA ASN A 132 30.70 -8.39 -2.80
C ASN A 132 29.30 -8.99 -2.52
N TRP A 133 29.23 -10.28 -2.24
CA TRP A 133 27.94 -10.93 -1.94
C TRP A 133 27.32 -10.42 -0.65
N VAL A 134 25.99 -10.37 -0.62
CA VAL A 134 25.20 -10.03 0.55
C VAL A 134 24.33 -11.20 0.99
N VAL A 135 24.08 -11.28 2.29
CA VAL A 135 23.21 -12.27 2.91
C VAL A 135 21.88 -11.62 3.24
N MET A 136 20.81 -12.19 2.68
CA MET A 136 19.44 -11.80 2.98
C MET A 136 18.96 -12.55 4.24
N LEU A 137 18.70 -11.80 5.31
CA LEU A 137 18.13 -12.31 6.55
C LEU A 137 16.59 -12.28 6.53
N LYS A 138 16.03 -11.21 5.97
CA LYS A 138 14.60 -10.96 5.73
C LYS A 138 14.43 -10.20 4.41
N LEU A 139 13.16 -9.93 4.02
CA LEU A 139 12.79 -9.29 2.75
C LEU A 139 13.64 -8.04 2.44
N ASP A 140 13.87 -7.17 3.45
CA ASP A 140 14.62 -5.91 3.30
C ASP A 140 15.84 -5.81 4.22
N GLU A 141 16.33 -6.93 4.76
CA GLU A 141 17.44 -6.95 5.71
C GLU A 141 18.63 -7.70 5.11
N PHE A 142 19.57 -6.94 4.56
CA PHE A 142 20.79 -7.43 3.94
C PHE A 142 22.01 -7.11 4.80
N ILE A 143 22.90 -8.09 4.96
CA ILE A 143 24.21 -7.90 5.60
C ILE A 143 25.33 -8.31 4.63
N PRO A 144 26.49 -7.65 4.65
CA PRO A 144 27.60 -8.06 3.81
C PRO A 144 28.09 -9.46 4.21
N LEU A 145 28.40 -10.28 3.20
CA LEU A 145 29.05 -11.57 3.41
C LEU A 145 30.53 -11.32 3.71
N THR A 146 30.98 -11.77 4.88
CA THR A 146 32.35 -11.56 5.36
C THR A 146 32.99 -12.88 5.74
N VAL A 147 34.31 -12.90 5.83
CA VAL A 147 35.06 -14.09 6.28
C VAL A 147 34.60 -14.56 7.67
N ASP A 148 34.11 -13.63 8.51
CA ASP A 148 33.68 -13.92 9.88
C ASP A 148 32.29 -14.57 9.97
N ASN A 149 31.39 -14.27 9.02
CA ASN A 149 30.02 -14.79 9.01
C ASN A 149 29.79 -15.90 7.97
N CYS A 150 30.65 -16.05 6.97
CA CYS A 150 30.44 -16.99 5.87
C CYS A 150 30.33 -18.46 6.33
N ALA A 151 31.05 -18.84 7.40
CA ALA A 151 31.03 -20.20 7.95
C ALA A 151 29.68 -20.55 8.61
N GLN A 152 28.85 -19.56 8.93
CA GLN A 152 27.50 -19.74 9.49
C GLN A 152 26.49 -20.10 8.40
N TRP A 153 26.80 -19.76 7.16
CA TRP A 153 25.94 -19.95 5.99
C TRP A 153 26.46 -21.16 5.19
N GLY A 154 25.96 -22.35 5.55
CA GLY A 154 26.42 -23.63 4.99
C GLY A 154 25.90 -23.95 3.58
N SER A 155 26.01 -25.23 3.19
CA SER A 155 25.58 -25.80 1.89
C SER A 155 24.07 -25.68 1.59
N ASP A 156 23.28 -25.29 2.59
CA ASP A 156 21.83 -25.13 2.46
C ASP A 156 21.44 -23.70 2.08
N ALA A 157 22.41 -22.78 1.95
CA ALA A 157 22.15 -21.45 1.41
C ALA A 157 21.57 -21.55 -0.02
N ARG A 158 20.65 -20.65 -0.34
CA ARG A 158 20.02 -20.59 -1.65
C ARG A 158 20.33 -19.25 -2.31
N VAL A 159 20.63 -19.30 -3.60
CA VAL A 159 20.71 -18.10 -4.45
C VAL A 159 19.29 -17.73 -4.85
N VAL A 160 18.93 -16.46 -4.68
CA VAL A 160 17.66 -15.92 -5.16
C VAL A 160 17.84 -15.56 -6.64
N SER A 161 17.14 -16.26 -7.54
CA SER A 161 17.28 -16.02 -8.98
C SER A 161 16.64 -14.69 -9.33
N GLY A 162 17.42 -13.75 -9.85
CA GLY A 162 16.96 -12.40 -10.20
C GLY A 162 17.51 -11.28 -9.30
N LEU A 163 18.18 -11.61 -8.19
CA LEU A 163 19.09 -10.69 -7.51
C LEU A 163 20.52 -11.21 -7.69
N GLU A 164 21.37 -10.43 -8.37
CA GLU A 164 22.79 -10.78 -8.48
C GLU A 164 23.46 -10.63 -7.10
N HIS A 165 24.38 -11.54 -6.78
CA HIS A 165 25.19 -11.49 -5.55
C HIS A 165 24.42 -11.59 -4.21
N VAL A 166 23.21 -12.17 -4.20
CA VAL A 166 22.43 -12.39 -2.95
C VAL A 166 22.30 -13.87 -2.60
N ILE A 167 22.71 -14.23 -1.37
CA ILE A 167 22.41 -15.54 -0.77
C ILE A 167 21.41 -15.42 0.38
N ALA A 168 20.50 -16.38 0.49
CA ALA A 168 19.48 -16.44 1.53
C ALA A 168 19.62 -17.72 2.35
N ALA A 169 19.52 -17.61 3.67
CA ALA A 169 19.37 -18.77 4.54
C ALA A 169 17.96 -19.38 4.34
N PRO A 170 17.77 -20.71 4.42
CA PRO A 170 16.46 -21.34 4.20
C PRO A 170 15.33 -20.78 5.06
N SER A 171 15.61 -20.47 6.33
CA SER A 171 14.65 -19.87 7.25
C SER A 171 14.35 -18.40 6.93
N GLY A 172 15.37 -17.63 6.52
CA GLY A 172 15.22 -16.24 6.09
C GLY A 172 14.43 -16.12 4.78
N LEU A 173 14.70 -17.01 3.82
CA LEU A 173 13.97 -17.07 2.56
C LEU A 173 12.48 -17.38 2.76
N LEU A 174 12.15 -18.37 3.61
CA LEU A 174 10.75 -18.68 3.91
C LEU A 174 10.05 -17.52 4.62
N ALA A 175 10.75 -16.79 5.49
CA ALA A 175 10.21 -15.60 6.12
C ALA A 175 9.94 -14.51 5.07
N ALA A 176 10.92 -14.19 4.22
CA ALA A 176 10.79 -13.21 3.14
C ALA A 176 9.65 -13.54 2.19
N GLN A 177 9.54 -14.79 1.73
CA GLN A 177 8.44 -15.24 0.87
C GLN A 177 7.05 -15.05 1.50
N ARG A 178 6.94 -15.21 2.83
CA ARG A 178 5.68 -14.99 3.54
C ARG A 178 5.36 -13.51 3.67
N LEU A 179 6.35 -12.67 3.97
CA LEU A 179 6.17 -11.22 4.02
C LEU A 179 5.72 -10.69 2.65
N ALA A 180 6.46 -11.02 1.58
CA ALA A 180 6.11 -10.62 0.21
C ALA A 180 4.70 -11.10 -0.22
N LEU A 181 4.28 -12.29 0.23
CA LEU A 181 2.91 -12.75 0.00
C LEU A 181 1.87 -11.89 0.76
N VAL A 182 2.18 -11.48 1.99
CA VAL A 182 1.30 -10.57 2.74
C VAL A 182 1.20 -9.22 2.03
N ASP A 183 2.27 -8.70 1.44
CA ASP A 183 2.26 -7.43 0.71
C ASP A 183 1.33 -7.51 -0.51
N VAL A 184 1.42 -8.60 -1.29
CA VAL A 184 0.50 -8.87 -2.41
C VAL A 184 -0.95 -8.99 -1.93
N VAL A 185 -1.22 -9.76 -0.87
CA VAL A 185 -2.58 -9.95 -0.35
C VAL A 185 -3.15 -8.63 0.17
N ASN A 186 -2.35 -7.84 0.87
CA ASN A 186 -2.76 -6.55 1.42
C ASN A 186 -3.08 -5.53 0.32
N ALA A 187 -2.18 -5.36 -0.65
CA ALA A 187 -2.41 -4.45 -1.78
C ALA A 187 -3.64 -4.85 -2.60
N GLY A 188 -3.81 -6.15 -2.86
CA GLY A 188 -5.00 -6.68 -3.52
C GLY A 188 -6.30 -6.43 -2.73
N ALA A 189 -6.25 -6.59 -1.40
CA ALA A 189 -7.40 -6.31 -0.53
C ALA A 189 -7.78 -4.83 -0.53
N TRP A 190 -6.81 -3.90 -0.50
CA TRP A 190 -7.07 -2.46 -0.60
C TRP A 190 -7.70 -2.05 -1.93
N ILE A 191 -7.19 -2.57 -3.05
CA ILE A 191 -7.78 -2.34 -4.37
C ILE A 191 -9.24 -2.82 -4.38
N LEU A 192 -9.52 -4.01 -3.83
CA LEU A 192 -10.88 -4.52 -3.72
C LEU A 192 -11.77 -3.65 -2.82
N VAL A 193 -11.26 -3.16 -1.69
CA VAL A 193 -12.00 -2.22 -0.82
C VAL A 193 -12.41 -0.96 -1.59
N VAL A 194 -11.51 -0.36 -2.37
CA VAL A 194 -11.84 0.81 -3.19
C VAL A 194 -12.85 0.48 -4.28
N VAL A 195 -12.71 -0.66 -4.95
CA VAL A 195 -13.70 -1.09 -5.96
C VAL A 195 -15.08 -1.26 -5.31
N LEU A 196 -15.16 -1.86 -4.12
CA LEU A 196 -16.42 -1.98 -3.38
C LEU A 196 -16.98 -0.61 -3.01
N LEU A 197 -16.16 0.31 -2.52
CA LEU A 197 -16.58 1.68 -2.19
C LEU A 197 -17.07 2.44 -3.44
N GLU A 198 -16.42 2.30 -4.59
CA GLU A 198 -16.90 2.91 -5.83
C GLU A 198 -18.25 2.35 -6.26
N ILE A 199 -18.47 1.04 -6.11
CA ILE A 199 -19.77 0.41 -6.35
C ILE A 199 -20.80 0.94 -5.35
N ASP A 200 -20.42 1.13 -4.09
CA ASP A 200 -21.25 1.72 -3.06
C ASP A 200 -21.68 3.16 -3.36
N VAL A 201 -20.79 3.95 -3.93
CA VAL A 201 -21.14 5.32 -4.30
C VAL A 201 -22.03 5.34 -5.55
N ARG A 202 -21.76 4.48 -6.55
CA ARG A 202 -22.45 4.53 -7.86
C ARG A 202 -23.80 3.79 -7.91
N VAL A 203 -23.95 2.68 -7.19
CA VAL A 203 -25.10 1.76 -7.33
C VAL A 203 -25.99 1.77 -6.07
N LEU A 204 -25.44 2.12 -4.92
CA LEU A 204 -26.06 1.84 -3.61
C LEU A 204 -27.05 2.88 -3.11
N THR A 205 -27.24 4.01 -3.80
CA THR A 205 -28.33 4.96 -3.51
C THR A 205 -29.73 4.36 -3.70
N ARG A 206 -29.84 3.12 -4.23
CA ARG A 206 -31.10 2.38 -4.48
C ARG A 206 -31.31 1.14 -3.61
N TRP A 207 -30.53 0.95 -2.55
CA TRP A 207 -30.52 -0.30 -1.78
C TRP A 207 -31.73 -0.60 -0.93
N ASP A 208 -32.61 0.38 -0.74
CA ASP A 208 -33.88 0.18 -0.03
C ASP A 208 -34.78 -0.85 -0.75
N GLU A 209 -34.56 -1.10 -2.04
CA GLU A 209 -35.30 -2.06 -2.86
C GLU A 209 -34.59 -3.42 -3.05
N MET A 210 -33.36 -3.59 -2.55
CA MET A 210 -32.57 -4.82 -2.75
C MET A 210 -32.92 -5.93 -1.76
N ALA A 211 -32.85 -7.19 -2.21
CA ALA A 211 -33.09 -8.33 -1.34
C ALA A 211 -32.07 -8.37 -0.19
N ARG A 212 -32.55 -8.55 1.05
CA ARG A 212 -31.73 -8.65 2.28
C ARG A 212 -30.55 -9.62 2.18
N PHE A 213 -30.64 -10.62 1.31
CA PHE A 213 -29.56 -11.58 1.05
C PHE A 213 -28.36 -10.94 0.35
N VAL A 214 -28.59 -10.07 -0.65
CA VAL A 214 -27.53 -9.38 -1.40
C VAL A 214 -26.76 -8.43 -0.47
N VAL A 215 -27.50 -7.64 0.32
CA VAL A 215 -26.94 -6.74 1.34
C VAL A 215 -26.04 -7.51 2.33
N ARG A 216 -26.49 -8.70 2.76
CA ARG A 216 -25.70 -9.53 3.68
C ARG A 216 -24.41 -10.04 3.06
N ILE A 217 -24.45 -10.55 1.82
CA ILE A 217 -23.25 -11.01 1.12
C ILE A 217 -22.24 -9.87 1.02
N TRP A 218 -22.70 -8.68 0.63
CA TRP A 218 -21.84 -7.52 0.46
C TRP A 218 -21.15 -7.11 1.75
N ASN A 219 -21.90 -7.02 2.85
CA ASN A 219 -21.34 -6.72 4.17
C ASN A 219 -20.36 -7.82 4.63
N SER A 220 -20.63 -9.08 4.32
CA SER A 220 -19.69 -10.18 4.61
C SER A 220 -18.39 -10.05 3.82
N ILE A 221 -18.45 -9.63 2.55
CA ILE A 221 -17.25 -9.39 1.72
C ILE A 221 -16.43 -8.25 2.32
N LYS A 222 -17.05 -7.11 2.64
CA LYS A 222 -16.36 -6.00 3.31
C LYS A 222 -15.70 -6.43 4.60
N LEU A 223 -16.44 -7.17 5.45
CA LEU A 223 -15.91 -7.69 6.70
C LEU A 223 -14.70 -8.61 6.48
N ALA A 224 -14.75 -9.49 5.48
CA ALA A 224 -13.65 -10.38 5.15
C ALA A 224 -12.41 -9.61 4.66
N LEU A 225 -12.59 -8.55 3.86
CA LEU A 225 -11.48 -7.71 3.40
C LEU A 225 -10.86 -6.94 4.56
N TYR A 226 -11.65 -6.25 5.37
CA TYR A 226 -11.13 -5.53 6.55
C TYR A 226 -10.49 -6.48 7.57
N ALA A 227 -11.02 -7.68 7.77
CA ALA A 227 -10.38 -8.70 8.60
C ALA A 227 -9.03 -9.16 8.03
N THR A 228 -8.93 -9.28 6.70
CA THR A 228 -7.66 -9.60 6.01
C THR A 228 -6.63 -8.49 6.22
N LEU A 229 -7.03 -7.23 6.06
CA LEU A 229 -6.16 -6.06 6.28
C LEU A 229 -5.66 -5.99 7.73
N ILE A 230 -6.54 -6.21 8.71
CA ILE A 230 -6.16 -6.27 10.12
C ILE A 230 -5.20 -7.44 10.39
N ALA A 231 -5.44 -8.61 9.79
CA ALA A 231 -4.55 -9.75 9.93
C ALA A 231 -3.16 -9.47 9.33
N ALA A 232 -3.08 -8.79 8.18
CA ALA A 232 -1.83 -8.34 7.57
C ALA A 232 -1.07 -7.37 8.50
N ALA A 233 -1.76 -6.35 9.04
CA ALA A 233 -1.19 -5.42 10.01
C ALA A 233 -0.59 -6.15 11.22
N ILE A 234 -1.35 -7.05 11.83
CA ILE A 234 -0.87 -7.86 12.96
C ILE A 234 0.35 -8.69 12.56
N PHE A 235 0.34 -9.29 11.36
CA PHE A 235 1.45 -10.09 10.88
C PHE A 235 2.74 -9.27 10.74
N TRP A 236 2.69 -8.08 10.13
CA TRP A 236 3.85 -7.18 10.07
C TRP A 236 4.35 -6.80 11.46
N GLY A 237 3.45 -6.51 12.41
CA GLY A 237 3.83 -6.17 13.78
C GLY A 237 4.65 -7.26 14.52
N PHE A 238 4.51 -8.53 14.12
CA PHE A 238 5.27 -9.65 14.70
C PHE A 238 6.45 -10.12 13.84
N LYS A 239 6.38 -9.95 12.52
CA LYS A 239 7.31 -10.60 11.57
C LYS A 239 7.96 -9.65 10.56
N GLY A 240 7.32 -8.52 10.27
CA GLY A 240 7.79 -7.50 9.34
C GLY A 240 8.44 -6.33 10.05
N ASN A 241 8.50 -5.20 9.33
CA ASN A 241 9.03 -3.95 9.86
C ASN A 241 7.95 -3.19 10.62
N PHE A 242 8.37 -2.35 11.56
CA PHE A 242 7.44 -1.49 12.29
C PHE A 242 6.75 -0.48 11.37
N LEU A 243 7.43 -0.05 10.30
CA LEU A 243 6.90 0.89 9.31
C LEU A 243 5.67 0.31 8.61
N ASP A 244 5.70 -0.94 8.16
CA ASP A 244 4.58 -1.59 7.47
C ASP A 244 3.35 -1.71 8.37
N PHE A 245 3.55 -2.14 9.63
CA PHE A 245 2.48 -2.18 10.61
C PHE A 245 1.87 -0.80 10.87
N TRP A 246 2.73 0.20 11.05
CA TRP A 246 2.34 1.58 11.31
C TRP A 246 1.55 2.18 10.13
N ASP A 247 2.04 2.01 8.91
CA ASP A 247 1.37 2.46 7.69
C ASP A 247 0.00 1.79 7.52
N ALA A 248 -0.06 0.46 7.67
CA ALA A 248 -1.31 -0.29 7.57
C ALA A 248 -2.35 0.16 8.61
N ALA A 249 -1.91 0.42 9.84
CA ALA A 249 -2.79 0.93 10.90
C ALA A 249 -3.32 2.33 10.56
N LEU A 250 -2.46 3.24 10.06
CA LEU A 250 -2.87 4.57 9.63
C LEU A 250 -3.86 4.52 8.46
N TRP A 251 -3.66 3.64 7.49
CA TRP A 251 -4.59 3.46 6.38
C TRP A 251 -5.95 2.95 6.81
N LEU A 252 -6.02 1.99 7.75
CA LEU A 252 -7.28 1.55 8.33
C LEU A 252 -8.04 2.72 8.98
N PHE A 253 -7.35 3.60 9.71
CA PHE A 253 -7.99 4.79 10.28
C PHE A 253 -8.36 5.84 9.22
N ALA A 254 -7.52 6.06 8.22
CA ALA A 254 -7.80 6.99 7.13
C ALA A 254 -9.06 6.60 6.36
N PHE A 255 -9.24 5.31 6.07
CA PHE A 255 -10.43 4.81 5.39
C PHE A 255 -11.71 4.95 6.22
N VAL A 256 -11.65 4.86 7.55
CA VAL A 256 -12.80 5.19 8.40
C VAL A 256 -13.24 6.64 8.18
N PHE A 257 -12.30 7.58 8.05
CA PHE A 257 -12.65 8.97 7.75
C PHE A 257 -13.19 9.16 6.34
N ILE A 258 -12.63 8.46 5.34
CA ILE A 258 -13.16 8.47 3.97
C ILE A 258 -14.61 8.00 3.97
N GLU A 259 -14.91 6.85 4.58
CA GLU A 259 -16.27 6.29 4.62
C GLU A 259 -17.24 7.27 5.28
N LEU A 260 -16.88 7.87 6.41
CA LEU A 260 -17.71 8.86 7.09
C LEU A 260 -17.98 10.09 6.21
N ASN A 261 -16.95 10.65 5.57
CA ASN A 261 -17.10 11.79 4.66
C ASN A 261 -18.01 11.43 3.46
N VAL A 262 -17.85 10.24 2.87
CA VAL A 262 -18.73 9.76 1.76
C VAL A 262 -20.17 9.70 2.22
N PHE A 263 -20.43 9.15 3.42
CA PHE A 263 -21.79 9.03 3.95
C PHE A 263 -22.44 10.39 4.21
N GLU A 264 -21.71 11.36 4.75
CA GLU A 264 -22.20 12.73 4.95
C GLU A 264 -22.55 13.40 3.61
N TRP A 265 -21.64 13.35 2.64
CA TRP A 265 -21.87 13.91 1.29
C TRP A 265 -23.07 13.27 0.58
N GLN A 266 -23.28 11.96 0.73
CA GLN A 266 -24.47 11.29 0.17
C GLN A 266 -25.79 11.76 0.82
N GLN A 267 -25.77 12.12 2.11
CA GLN A 267 -26.95 12.64 2.79
C GLN A 267 -27.27 14.05 2.30
N GLU A 268 -26.25 14.91 2.12
CA GLU A 268 -26.42 16.27 1.59
C GLU A 268 -27.08 16.26 0.20
N ILE A 269 -26.62 15.40 -0.72
CA ILE A 269 -27.20 15.28 -2.07
C ILE A 269 -28.66 14.78 -2.03
N ARG A 270 -28.97 13.87 -1.11
CA ARG A 270 -30.33 13.34 -0.98
C ARG A 270 -31.30 14.36 -0.42
N ASP A 271 -30.85 15.14 0.56
CA ASP A 271 -31.69 16.08 1.31
C ASP A 271 -31.82 17.44 0.59
N ASP A 272 -30.84 17.82 -0.25
CA ASP A 272 -30.89 19.01 -1.12
C ASP A 272 -30.34 18.73 -2.55
N PRO A 273 -31.18 18.19 -3.45
CA PRO A 273 -30.76 17.86 -4.82
C PRO A 273 -30.42 19.09 -5.68
N ASP A 274 -30.89 20.29 -5.32
CA ASP A 274 -30.63 21.54 -6.06
C ASP A 274 -29.25 22.14 -5.75
N SER A 275 -28.57 21.70 -4.69
CA SER A 275 -27.16 22.04 -4.43
C SER A 275 -26.20 21.63 -5.55
N SER A 276 -26.64 20.71 -6.42
CA SER A 276 -25.92 20.21 -7.61
C SER A 276 -26.33 20.88 -8.93
N GLN A 277 -27.38 21.71 -8.95
CA GLN A 277 -27.80 22.39 -10.18
C GLN A 277 -26.96 23.65 -10.43
N PRO A 278 -26.39 23.81 -11.64
CA PRO A 278 -25.77 25.07 -12.00
C PRO A 278 -26.87 26.12 -12.11
N ASP A 279 -26.72 27.23 -11.37
CA ASP A 279 -27.41 28.47 -11.68
C ASP A 279 -27.26 28.73 -13.19
N VAL A 280 -28.42 28.81 -13.87
CA VAL A 280 -28.59 28.97 -15.33
C VAL A 280 -27.81 30.17 -15.86
#